data_AF-A0A392NUT3-F1
#
_entry.id   AF-A0A392NUT3-F1
#
_cell.length_a   1.000
_cell.length_b   1.000
_cell.length_c   1.000
_cell.angle_alpha   90.00
_cell.angle_beta   90.00
_cell.angle_gamma   90.00
#
_symmetry.space_group_name_H-M   'P 1'
#
loop_
_entity.id
_entity.type
_entity.pdbx_description
1 polymer ?
#
loop_
_entity_poly.entity_id
_entity_poly.type
_entity_poly.pdbx_seq_one_letter_code
_entity_poly.pdbx_strand_id
1 'polypeptide(L)'
;LFFYKPDLWWPNGMGKQTLYNVAINIDVKGFGESDSWSQYFGFRKIESRIDGATGGRLFKVNGEPIFIRGGNWILSDGLLRLSKKRYSTDIKFHADMNFNMIRCWGGGLAERPEFYHYCMARVLDYWGL
;
A
#
# COMPACT_ATOMS: atom_id res chain seq x y z
N LEU A 1 -8.03 7.82 20.76
CA LEU A 1 -7.40 6.50 20.51
C LEU A 1 -5.89 6.70 20.62
N PHE A 2 -5.20 5.99 21.51
CA PHE A 2 -3.74 6.11 21.68
C PHE A 2 -3.09 4.76 21.32
N PHE A 3 -2.00 4.80 20.55
CA PHE A 3 -1.23 3.63 20.17
C PHE A 3 0.14 3.69 20.83
N TYR A 4 0.49 2.68 21.61
CA TYR A 4 1.78 2.59 22.30
C TYR A 4 2.67 1.58 21.59
N LYS A 5 3.81 2.05 21.06
CA LYS A 5 4.84 1.23 20.40
C LYS A 5 4.27 0.21 19.39
N PRO A 6 3.48 0.64 18.38
CA PRO A 6 2.97 -0.29 17.37
C PRO A 6 4.14 -0.87 16.55
N ASP A 7 4.03 -2.14 16.18
CA ASP A 7 4.90 -2.74 15.17
C ASP A 7 4.72 -2.00 13.85
N LEU A 8 5.84 -1.52 13.30
CA LEU A 8 5.84 -0.75 12.05
C LEU A 8 5.75 -1.67 10.84
N TRP A 9 5.06 -1.19 9.82
CA TRP A 9 5.05 -1.78 8.49
C TRP A 9 6.32 -1.42 7.73
N TRP A 10 6.91 -2.39 7.02
CA TRP A 10 8.10 -2.22 6.20
C TRP A 10 7.90 -2.71 4.75
N PRO A 11 8.56 -2.08 3.76
CA PRO A 11 8.55 -2.55 2.37
C PRO A 11 9.17 -3.95 2.23
N ASN A 12 8.93 -4.57 1.07
CA ASN A 12 9.48 -5.88 0.74
C ASN A 12 11.00 -5.94 0.94
N GLY A 13 11.47 -6.96 1.65
CA GLY A 13 12.89 -7.17 1.94
C GLY A 13 13.48 -6.27 3.04
N MET A 14 12.69 -5.44 3.72
CA MET A 14 13.17 -4.52 4.77
C MET A 14 12.60 -4.80 6.16
N GLY A 15 11.68 -5.75 6.29
CA GLY A 15 11.03 -6.07 7.55
C GLY A 15 9.66 -6.69 7.32
N LYS A 16 8.87 -6.75 8.40
CA LYS A 16 7.51 -7.31 8.36
C LYS A 16 6.52 -6.27 7.82
N GLN A 17 5.57 -6.73 7.00
CA GLN A 17 4.43 -5.94 6.52
C GLN A 17 3.29 -6.00 7.56
N THR A 18 3.54 -5.52 8.79
CA THR A 18 2.54 -5.62 9.87
C THR A 18 1.30 -4.78 9.55
N LEU A 19 0.12 -5.40 9.64
CA LEU A 19 -1.18 -4.78 9.42
C LEU A 19 -2.09 -5.00 10.63
N TYR A 20 -2.91 -4.01 10.92
CA TYR A 20 -3.93 -3.99 11.96
C TYR A 20 -5.29 -3.84 11.29
N ASN A 21 -6.33 -4.43 11.88
CA ASN A 21 -7.71 -4.20 11.44
C ASN A 21 -8.36 -3.14 12.33
N VAL A 22 -8.91 -2.08 11.73
CA VAL A 22 -9.83 -1.18 12.43
C VAL A 22 -11.25 -1.63 12.09
N ALA A 23 -12.11 -1.70 13.11
CA ALA A 23 -13.55 -1.88 12.95
C ALA A 23 -14.24 -0.70 13.64
N ILE A 24 -15.18 -0.08 12.94
CA ILE A 24 -15.96 1.07 13.38
C ILE A 24 -17.43 0.67 13.24
N ASN A 25 -18.16 0.70 14.35
CA ASN A 25 -19.59 0.43 14.37
C ASN A 25 -20.31 1.69 14.84
N ILE A 26 -21.47 1.96 14.25
CA ILE A 26 -22.32 3.11 14.59
C ILE A 26 -23.64 2.56 15.11
N ASP A 27 -23.92 2.82 16.39
CA ASP A 27 -25.17 2.42 17.03
C ASP A 27 -26.14 3.60 17.14
N VAL A 28 -27.41 3.35 16.84
CA VAL A 28 -28.51 4.28 17.09
C VAL A 28 -29.22 3.86 18.37
N LYS A 29 -29.26 4.77 19.34
CA LYS A 29 -29.86 4.54 20.65
C LYS A 29 -31.30 4.05 20.52
N GLY A 30 -31.59 2.86 21.04
CA GLY A 30 -32.92 2.26 21.00
C GLY A 30 -33.24 1.44 19.73
N PHE A 31 -32.35 1.46 18.73
CA PHE A 31 -32.53 0.74 17.46
C PHE A 31 -31.40 -0.26 17.15
N GLY A 32 -30.24 -0.15 17.83
CA GLY A 32 -29.10 -1.04 17.65
C GLY A 32 -28.11 -0.55 16.59
N GLU A 33 -27.31 -1.46 16.02
CA GLU A 33 -26.32 -1.14 14.99
C GLU A 33 -27.00 -0.60 13.73
N SER A 34 -26.55 0.58 13.30
CA SER A 34 -26.98 1.22 12.05
C SER A 34 -26.01 0.97 10.92
N ASP A 35 -24.70 0.90 11.19
CA ASP A 35 -23.67 0.68 10.19
C ASP A 35 -22.41 0.08 10.82
N SER A 36 -21.66 -0.68 10.04
CA SER A 36 -20.36 -1.21 10.42
C SER A 36 -19.38 -1.18 9.25
N TRP A 37 -18.15 -0.76 9.54
CA TRP A 37 -17.08 -0.64 8.57
C TRP A 37 -15.78 -1.17 9.15
N SER A 38 -15.00 -1.90 8.34
CA SER A 38 -13.68 -2.37 8.75
C SER A 38 -12.65 -2.25 7.64
N GLN A 39 -11.39 -2.07 8.02
CA GLN A 39 -10.29 -1.92 7.08
C GLN A 39 -8.94 -2.25 7.70
N TYR A 40 -8.07 -2.87 6.91
CA TYR A 40 -6.68 -3.08 7.30
C TYR A 40 -5.84 -1.81 7.08
N PHE A 41 -4.96 -1.51 8.02
CA PHE A 41 -4.01 -0.42 7.93
C PHE A 41 -2.65 -0.80 8.56
N GLY A 42 -1.59 -0.08 8.22
CA GLY A 42 -0.25 -0.31 8.77
C GLY A 42 0.41 1.00 9.21
N PHE A 43 1.13 0.97 10.33
CA PHE A 43 1.85 2.15 10.82
C PHE A 43 3.18 2.28 10.07
N ARG A 44 3.34 3.37 9.32
CA ARG A 44 4.59 3.70 8.63
C ARG A 44 4.71 5.20 8.43
N LYS A 45 5.95 5.70 8.39
CA LYS A 45 6.27 7.04 7.92
C LYS A 45 6.97 6.93 6.58
N ILE A 46 6.47 7.59 5.55
CA ILE A 46 7.11 7.64 4.23
C ILE A 46 7.49 9.08 3.95
N GLU A 47 8.73 9.30 3.56
CA GLU A 47 9.26 10.61 3.24
C GLU A 47 9.93 10.55 1.87
N SER A 48 9.79 11.63 1.09
CA SER A 48 10.55 11.79 -0.14
C SER A 48 11.02 13.22 -0.30
N ARG A 49 12.17 13.41 -0.96
CA ARG A 49 12.70 14.74 -1.31
C ARG A 49 13.42 14.68 -2.64
N ILE A 50 13.47 15.81 -3.33
CA ILE A 50 14.38 15.98 -4.47
C ILE A 50 15.77 16.32 -3.92
N ASP A 51 16.77 15.61 -4.41
CA ASP A 51 18.16 15.87 -4.11
C ASP A 51 18.65 17.09 -4.91
N GLY A 52 19.19 18.09 -4.22
CA GLY A 52 19.60 19.34 -4.85
C GLY A 52 20.82 19.21 -5.77
N ALA A 53 21.65 18.19 -5.58
CA ALA A 53 22.86 17.99 -6.37
C ALA A 53 22.59 17.17 -7.64
N THR A 54 21.79 16.11 -7.53
CA THR A 54 21.52 15.17 -8.64
C THR A 54 20.18 15.40 -9.32
N GLY A 55 19.25 16.12 -8.71
CA GLY A 55 17.85 16.21 -9.14
C GLY A 55 17.04 14.92 -8.94
N GLY A 56 17.68 13.85 -8.43
CA GLY A 56 17.03 12.58 -8.17
C GLY A 56 16.08 12.65 -6.99
N ARG A 57 15.05 11.79 -6.98
CA ARG A 57 14.13 11.68 -5.83
C ARG A 57 14.64 10.63 -4.85
N LEU A 58 14.89 11.03 -3.62
CA LEU A 58 15.27 10.17 -2.51
C LEU A 58 14.03 9.79 -1.70
N PHE A 59 13.98 8.53 -1.25
CA PHE A 59 12.89 8.00 -0.43
C PHE A 59 13.43 7.50 0.92
N LYS A 60 12.63 7.66 1.96
CA LYS A 60 12.83 7.05 3.27
C LYS A 60 11.55 6.40 3.77
N VAL A 61 11.69 5.27 4.45
CA VAL A 61 10.60 4.62 5.17
C VAL A 61 11.02 4.41 6.62
N ASN A 62 10.20 4.91 7.53
CA ASN A 62 10.46 4.89 8.98
C ASN A 62 11.83 5.48 9.35
N GLY A 63 12.27 6.52 8.60
CA GLY A 63 13.57 7.19 8.79
C GLY A 63 14.72 6.59 7.98
N GLU A 64 14.60 5.34 7.52
CA GLU A 64 15.66 4.63 6.79
C GLU A 64 15.61 4.94 5.28
N PRO A 65 16.74 5.34 4.65
CA PRO A 65 16.84 5.50 3.20
C PRO A 65 16.55 4.19 2.47
N ILE A 66 15.77 4.28 1.38
CA ILE A 66 15.46 3.11 0.56
C ILE A 66 15.86 3.33 -0.90
N PHE A 67 16.54 2.33 -1.47
CA PHE A 67 16.72 2.26 -2.92
C PHE A 67 15.50 1.60 -3.55
N ILE A 68 14.85 2.30 -4.48
CA ILE A 68 13.63 1.82 -5.11
C ILE A 68 13.97 0.76 -6.15
N ARG A 69 13.45 -0.45 -5.95
CA ARG A 69 13.45 -1.55 -6.92
C ARG A 69 12.00 -1.78 -7.28
N GLY A 70 11.62 -1.51 -8.51
CA GLY A 70 10.21 -1.47 -8.85
C GLY A 70 9.93 -1.44 -10.34
N GLY A 71 8.64 -1.29 -10.65
CA GLY A 71 8.12 -1.16 -12.00
C GLY A 71 6.91 -0.24 -12.04
N ASN A 72 6.50 0.09 -13.26
CA ASN A 72 5.24 0.81 -13.48
C ASN A 72 4.11 -0.23 -13.59
N TRP A 73 3.07 -0.05 -12.79
CA TRP A 73 1.83 -0.78 -12.92
C TRP A 73 0.91 -0.06 -13.89
N ILE A 74 0.47 -0.83 -14.88
CA ILE A 74 -0.55 -0.45 -15.85
C ILE A 74 -1.74 -1.40 -15.65
N LEU A 75 -2.88 -1.04 -16.22
CA LEU A 75 -4.05 -1.91 -16.39
C LEU A 75 -3.65 -3.37 -16.67
N SER A 76 -3.88 -4.25 -15.70
CA SER A 76 -3.56 -5.68 -15.87
C SER A 76 -4.46 -6.33 -16.94
N ASP A 77 -5.67 -5.82 -17.19
CA ASP A 77 -6.59 -6.31 -18.21
C ASP A 77 -7.24 -5.16 -19.00
N GLY A 78 -7.18 -5.21 -20.34
CA GLY A 78 -7.73 -4.17 -21.21
C GLY A 78 -9.26 -4.06 -21.22
N LEU A 79 -9.98 -5.10 -20.78
CA LEU A 79 -11.43 -5.09 -20.60
C LEU A 79 -11.85 -4.91 -19.14
N LEU A 80 -10.91 -4.55 -18.26
CA LEU A 80 -11.15 -4.31 -16.83
C LEU A 80 -11.73 -5.53 -16.08
N ARG A 81 -11.47 -6.75 -16.57
CA ARG A 81 -11.86 -8.01 -15.91
C ARG A 81 -10.93 -8.33 -14.75
N LEU A 82 -10.94 -7.45 -13.77
CA LEU A 82 -10.06 -7.46 -12.60
C LEU A 82 -10.70 -8.31 -11.51
N SER A 83 -9.92 -9.23 -10.93
CA SER A 83 -10.36 -10.12 -9.86
C SER A 83 -9.37 -10.11 -8.71
N LYS A 84 -9.84 -10.46 -7.50
CA LYS A 84 -8.98 -10.59 -6.32
C LYS A 84 -7.81 -11.55 -6.56
N LYS A 85 -8.08 -12.66 -7.23
CA LYS A 85 -7.05 -13.66 -7.59
C LYS A 85 -5.98 -13.03 -8.49
N ARG A 86 -6.39 -12.31 -9.53
CA ARG A 86 -5.45 -11.65 -10.45
C ARG A 86 -4.55 -10.66 -9.73
N TYR A 87 -5.11 -9.72 -8.96
CA TYR A 87 -4.30 -8.78 -8.19
C TYR A 87 -3.36 -9.49 -7.22
N SER A 88 -3.85 -10.51 -6.50
CA SER A 88 -3.01 -11.25 -5.56
C SER A 88 -1.83 -11.93 -6.24
N THR A 89 -2.04 -12.51 -7.42
CA THR A 89 -1.01 -13.19 -8.21
C THR A 89 -0.02 -12.19 -8.80
N ASP A 90 -0.51 -11.15 -9.47
CA ASP A 90 0.32 -10.15 -10.13
C ASP A 90 1.22 -9.44 -9.10
N ILE A 91 0.66 -8.97 -7.99
CA ILE A 91 1.43 -8.29 -6.94
C ILE A 91 2.40 -9.27 -6.26
N LYS A 92 2.03 -10.55 -6.11
CA LYS A 92 2.96 -11.57 -5.62
C LYS A 92 4.16 -11.71 -6.57
N PHE A 93 3.96 -11.73 -7.89
CA PHE A 93 5.09 -11.79 -8.82
C PHE A 93 6.03 -10.60 -8.68
N HIS A 94 5.50 -9.38 -8.47
CA HIS A 94 6.35 -8.22 -8.20
C HIS A 94 7.18 -8.40 -6.92
N ALA A 95 6.55 -8.87 -5.84
CA ALA A 95 7.25 -9.17 -4.60
C ALA A 95 8.32 -10.27 -4.77
N ASP A 96 8.01 -11.34 -5.51
CA ASP A 96 8.94 -12.45 -5.80
C ASP A 96 10.14 -11.98 -6.65
N MET A 97 9.95 -10.94 -7.48
CA MET A 97 11.04 -10.25 -8.20
C MET A 97 11.85 -9.28 -7.32
N ASN A 98 11.66 -9.33 -5.99
CA ASN A 98 12.27 -8.43 -5.02
C ASN A 98 11.93 -6.94 -5.23
N PHE A 99 10.79 -6.63 -5.85
CA PHE A 99 10.33 -5.24 -5.91
C PHE A 99 9.90 -4.80 -4.52
N ASN A 100 10.32 -3.59 -4.15
CA ASN A 100 9.86 -2.92 -2.95
C ASN A 100 8.87 -1.79 -3.24
N MET A 101 8.72 -1.36 -4.50
CA MET A 101 7.74 -0.36 -4.91
C MET A 101 7.07 -0.70 -6.25
N ILE A 102 5.80 -0.36 -6.38
CA ILE A 102 5.05 -0.32 -7.64
C ILE A 102 4.55 1.11 -7.85
N ARG A 103 4.87 1.72 -9.00
CA ARG A 103 4.31 3.02 -9.40
C ARG A 103 3.03 2.81 -10.19
N CYS A 104 1.90 3.29 -9.70
CA CYS A 104 0.66 3.27 -10.46
C CYS A 104 0.73 4.35 -11.56
N TRP A 105 0.71 3.91 -12.83
CA TRP A 105 0.82 4.82 -13.96
C TRP A 105 -0.48 5.60 -14.18
N GLY A 106 -0.35 6.93 -14.36
CA GLY A 106 -1.47 7.87 -14.36
C GLY A 106 -2.43 7.79 -15.55
N GLY A 107 -2.09 7.12 -16.65
CA GLY A 107 -3.02 6.90 -17.75
C GLY A 107 -3.89 5.65 -17.62
N GLY A 108 -3.78 4.93 -16.50
CA GLY A 108 -4.64 3.80 -16.15
C GLY A 108 -5.89 4.24 -15.40
N LEU A 109 -6.43 3.33 -14.57
CA LEU A 109 -7.45 3.67 -13.57
C LEU A 109 -6.82 3.89 -12.19
N ALA A 110 -7.52 4.62 -11.32
CA ALA A 110 -7.36 4.43 -9.89
C ALA A 110 -7.79 3.00 -9.54
N GLU A 111 -6.85 2.19 -9.05
CA GLU A 111 -7.08 0.76 -8.85
C GLU A 111 -8.12 0.44 -7.78
N ARG A 112 -8.61 -0.80 -7.77
CA ARG A 112 -9.63 -1.24 -6.82
C ARG A 112 -9.05 -1.43 -5.40
N PRO A 113 -9.86 -1.36 -4.33
CA PRO A 113 -9.39 -1.56 -2.95
C PRO A 113 -8.56 -2.83 -2.75
N GLU A 114 -8.86 -3.91 -3.47
CA GLU A 114 -8.12 -5.17 -3.35
C GLU A 114 -6.69 -5.07 -3.87
N PHE A 115 -6.42 -4.24 -4.88
CA PHE A 115 -5.07 -3.95 -5.32
C PHE A 115 -4.24 -3.36 -4.16
N TYR A 116 -4.75 -2.29 -3.53
CA TYR A 116 -4.08 -1.63 -2.43
C TYR A 116 -3.89 -2.55 -1.22
N HIS A 117 -4.89 -3.37 -0.90
CA HIS A 117 -4.78 -4.37 0.16
C HIS A 117 -3.61 -5.34 -0.10
N TYR A 118 -3.50 -5.88 -1.32
CA TYR A 118 -2.42 -6.80 -1.66
C TYR A 118 -1.06 -6.11 -1.79
N CYS A 119 -1.02 -4.84 -2.21
CA CYS A 119 0.19 -4.02 -2.12
C CYS A 119 0.61 -3.88 -0.66
N MET A 120 -0.26 -3.40 0.23
CA MET A 120 0.04 -3.31 1.66
C MET A 120 0.52 -4.64 2.26
N ALA A 121 0.05 -5.78 1.80
CA ALA A 121 0.54 -7.07 2.28
C ALA A 121 1.95 -7.45 1.79
N ARG A 122 2.49 -6.80 0.75
CA ARG A 122 3.69 -7.30 0.03
C ARG A 122 4.69 -6.24 -0.43
N VAL A 123 4.26 -5.08 -0.90
CA VAL A 123 5.07 -4.05 -1.58
C VAL A 123 4.59 -2.63 -1.26
N LEU A 124 5.42 -1.61 -1.47
CA LEU A 124 4.97 -0.21 -1.40
C LEU A 124 4.24 0.17 -2.71
N ASP A 125 3.04 0.73 -2.63
CA ASP A 125 2.44 1.43 -3.76
C ASP A 125 2.84 2.91 -3.77
N TYR A 126 2.95 3.50 -4.96
CA TYR A 126 3.28 4.91 -5.13
C TYR A 126 2.46 5.55 -6.25
N TRP A 127 1.82 6.66 -5.91
CA TRP A 127 1.18 7.58 -6.83
C TRP A 127 2.00 8.87 -6.88
N GLY A 128 2.79 9.00 -7.93
CA GLY A 128 3.52 10.23 -8.25
C GLY A 128 3.24 10.60 -9.69
N LEU A 129 2.57 11.73 -9.85
CA LEU A 129 2.42 12.45 -11.12
C LEU A 129 3.83 12.73 -11.69
#